data_AF-A0A6A6EKN6-F1
#
_entry.id   AF-A0A6A6EKN6-F1
#
_cell.length_a   1.000
_cell.length_b   1.000
_cell.length_c   1.000
_cell.angle_alpha   90.00
_cell.angle_beta   90.00
_cell.angle_gamma   90.00
#
_symmetry.space_group_name_H-M   'P 1'
#
loop_
_entity.id
_entity.type
_entity.pdbx_description
1 polymer ?
#
loop_
_entity_poly.entity_id
_entity_poly.type
_entity_poly.pdbx_seq_one_letter_code
_entity_poly.pdbx_strand_id
1 'polypeptide(L)'
;MSQLKYARYGKDNIRLYKVDKDEKTGIQSVVEMTICILLEGDIETSYTQADNSVVVATDTQKQTCYILAKQHPVTPPELFASIVGTHFIETYPHIHAAHVKIIQHRWTRMSVDGKPHPHSFYRDGEEVRVVESVAREGEGISLRSKIEKLLVLKSTGSAFYGFHRDEYTQLPETWDRILSTEVEAGWKWKLFKSLNEVKAVAPKFDEAWHAAREITLQTFATDNSASVQNTMYKMCDQILASVRLIDAVDYSLPNKHYFEIDLSWHKGLKNTGKDATVYAPQSNPNGLIQCTVTRKEPKTKL
;
A
#
# COMPACT_ATOMS: atom_id res chain seq x y z
N MET A 1 5.39 29.43 -28.30
CA MET A 1 4.29 29.56 -27.32
C MET A 1 4.21 28.27 -26.53
N SER A 2 4.05 28.35 -25.21
CA SER A 2 3.89 27.19 -24.31
C SER A 2 2.42 26.87 -24.10
N GLN A 3 2.09 25.62 -23.73
CA GLN A 3 0.73 25.15 -23.45
C GLN A 3 0.73 24.34 -22.14
N LEU A 4 -0.31 24.49 -21.31
CA LEU A 4 -0.51 23.67 -20.12
C LEU A 4 -1.19 22.34 -20.51
N LYS A 5 -0.43 21.23 -20.51
CA LYS A 5 -0.94 19.91 -20.92
C LYS A 5 -1.65 19.15 -19.80
N TYR A 6 -1.25 19.39 -18.55
CA TYR A 6 -1.75 18.68 -17.38
C TYR A 6 -1.60 19.57 -16.16
N ALA A 7 -2.64 19.66 -15.33
CA ALA A 7 -2.59 20.38 -14.08
C ALA A 7 -3.47 19.68 -13.04
N ARG A 8 -2.94 19.58 -11.83
CA ARG A 8 -3.69 19.28 -10.62
C ARG A 8 -3.10 20.06 -9.46
N TYR A 9 -3.91 20.39 -8.47
CA TYR A 9 -3.46 21.07 -7.27
C TYR A 9 -4.31 20.67 -6.08
N GLY A 10 -3.81 20.90 -4.86
CA GLY A 10 -4.63 20.70 -3.68
C GLY A 10 -3.85 20.73 -2.39
N LYS A 11 -4.29 19.92 -1.42
CA LYS A 11 -3.70 19.87 -0.07
C LYS A 11 -3.10 18.50 0.21
N ASP A 12 -1.85 18.50 0.64
CA ASP A 12 -1.12 17.31 1.09
C ASP A 12 -0.89 17.34 2.60
N ASN A 13 -0.55 16.18 3.18
CA ASN A 13 -0.19 15.99 4.58
C ASN A 13 -1.27 16.44 5.60
N ILE A 14 -2.55 16.29 5.26
CA ILE A 14 -3.65 16.53 6.19
C ILE A 14 -3.63 15.41 7.24
N ARG A 15 -3.20 15.70 8.47
CA ARG A 15 -3.33 14.77 9.59
C ARG A 15 -4.75 14.77 10.12
N LEU A 16 -5.31 13.57 10.27
CA LEU A 16 -6.68 13.35 10.72
C LEU A 16 -6.72 12.23 11.75
N TYR A 17 -7.41 12.48 12.87
CA TYR A 17 -7.68 11.50 13.90
C TYR A 17 -9.19 11.48 14.17
N LYS A 18 -9.77 10.29 14.26
CA LYS A 18 -11.17 10.09 14.67
C LYS A 18 -11.24 9.03 15.75
N VAL A 19 -12.00 9.34 16.81
CA VAL A 19 -12.35 8.40 17.86
C VAL A 19 -13.83 8.10 17.80
N ASP A 20 -14.17 6.82 17.86
CA ASP A 20 -15.52 6.33 18.13
C ASP A 20 -15.59 5.93 19.61
N LYS A 21 -16.66 6.34 20.29
CA LYS A 21 -16.83 6.11 21.74
C LYS A 21 -18.17 5.43 21.97
N ASP A 22 -18.15 4.17 22.36
CA ASP A 22 -19.34 3.46 22.78
C ASP A 22 -19.63 3.79 24.26
N GLU A 23 -20.61 4.66 24.49
CA GLU A 23 -21.01 5.07 25.84
C GLU A 23 -21.59 3.94 26.68
N LYS A 24 -22.12 2.87 26.05
CA LYS A 24 -22.71 1.73 26.76
C LYS A 24 -21.65 0.81 27.32
N THR A 25 -20.59 0.57 26.55
CA THR A 25 -19.51 -0.36 26.93
C THR A 25 -18.29 0.35 27.50
N GLY A 26 -18.15 1.66 27.30
CA GLY A 26 -16.95 2.44 27.62
C GLY A 26 -15.78 2.17 26.67
N ILE A 27 -15.97 1.36 25.62
CA ILE A 27 -14.94 1.01 24.64
C ILE A 27 -14.79 2.15 23.65
N GLN A 28 -13.55 2.57 23.41
CA GLN A 28 -13.21 3.54 22.37
C GLN A 28 -12.43 2.85 21.26
N SER A 29 -12.63 3.26 20.01
CA SER A 29 -11.86 2.83 18.84
C SER A 29 -11.28 4.06 18.14
N VAL A 30 -10.05 3.96 17.63
CA VAL A 30 -9.34 5.10 17.05
C VAL A 30 -8.86 4.80 15.64
N VAL A 31 -8.86 5.83 14.81
CA VAL A 31 -8.32 5.79 13.46
C VAL A 31 -7.50 7.05 13.24
N GLU A 32 -6.28 6.89 12.75
CA GLU A 32 -5.40 8.01 12.41
C GLU A 32 -4.93 7.88 10.95
N MET A 33 -4.97 8.99 10.22
CA MET A 33 -4.66 9.03 8.79
C MET A 33 -3.83 10.27 8.42
N THR A 34 -3.09 10.14 7.32
CA THR A 34 -2.52 11.25 6.56
C THR A 34 -3.15 11.27 5.17
N ILE A 35 -3.74 12.40 4.78
CA ILE A 35 -4.58 12.50 3.58
C ILE A 35 -4.02 13.56 2.63
N CYS A 36 -4.04 13.23 1.34
CA CYS A 36 -3.73 14.13 0.23
C CYS A 36 -4.94 14.19 -0.70
N ILE A 37 -5.31 15.39 -1.13
CA ILE A 37 -6.41 15.66 -2.06
C ILE A 37 -5.84 16.55 -3.18
N LEU A 38 -5.97 16.12 -4.43
CA LEU A 38 -5.60 16.90 -5.61
C LEU A 38 -6.76 16.92 -6.62
N LEU A 39 -7.08 18.09 -7.16
CA LEU A 39 -8.19 18.32 -8.07
C LEU A 39 -7.70 18.63 -9.49
N GLU A 40 -8.39 18.07 -10.49
CA GLU A 40 -8.24 18.35 -11.93
C GLU A 40 -9.56 18.93 -12.48
N GLY A 41 -9.49 19.83 -13.46
CA GLY A 41 -10.67 20.45 -14.06
C GLY A 41 -10.34 21.63 -14.97
N ASP A 42 -11.32 22.51 -15.17
CA ASP A 42 -11.19 23.77 -15.92
C ASP A 42 -10.45 24.82 -15.08
N ILE A 43 -9.17 24.57 -14.79
CA ILE A 43 -8.34 25.36 -13.87
C ILE A 43 -7.18 26.10 -14.56
N GLU A 44 -7.05 25.99 -15.89
CA GLU A 44 -5.91 26.52 -16.66
C GLU A 44 -5.71 28.03 -16.50
N THR A 45 -6.79 28.81 -16.38
CA THR A 45 -6.75 30.27 -16.27
C THR A 45 -6.04 30.75 -15.01
N SER A 46 -6.03 29.95 -13.94
CA SER A 46 -5.24 30.25 -12.74
C SER A 46 -3.72 30.26 -12.99
N TYR A 47 -3.25 29.45 -13.95
CA TYR A 47 -1.83 29.36 -14.32
C TYR A 47 -1.46 30.38 -15.41
N THR A 48 -2.35 30.55 -16.39
CA THR A 48 -2.04 31.28 -17.63
C THR A 48 -2.48 32.74 -17.60
N GLN A 49 -3.45 33.08 -16.75
CA GLN A 49 -4.08 34.41 -16.69
C GLN A 49 -4.16 34.99 -15.27
N ALA A 50 -3.57 34.32 -14.27
CA ALA A 50 -3.67 34.68 -12.86
C ALA A 50 -5.13 34.80 -12.34
N ASP A 51 -6.04 34.04 -12.94
CA ASP A 51 -7.45 34.00 -12.56
C ASP A 51 -7.70 32.98 -11.43
N ASN A 52 -7.86 33.48 -10.21
CA ASN A 52 -8.13 32.63 -9.05
C ASN A 52 -9.61 32.23 -8.91
N SER A 53 -10.52 32.66 -9.80
CA SER A 53 -11.95 32.33 -9.67
C SER A 53 -12.27 30.84 -9.83
N VAL A 54 -11.41 30.11 -10.55
CA VAL A 54 -11.49 28.65 -10.75
C VAL A 54 -10.77 27.84 -9.66
N VAL A 55 -10.29 28.50 -8.59
CA VAL A 55 -9.49 27.85 -7.55
C VAL A 55 -10.31 27.62 -6.28
N VAL A 56 -10.65 26.36 -6.01
CA VAL A 56 -11.02 25.86 -4.68
C VAL A 56 -9.78 25.88 -3.79
N ALA A 57 -9.66 26.93 -2.97
CA ALA A 57 -8.50 27.14 -2.11
C ALA A 57 -8.09 25.86 -1.36
N THR A 58 -6.80 25.58 -1.31
CA THR A 58 -6.29 24.33 -0.70
C THR A 58 -6.65 24.24 0.79
N ASP A 59 -6.83 25.38 1.47
CA ASP A 59 -7.37 25.41 2.84
C ASP A 59 -8.83 24.95 2.91
N THR A 60 -9.67 25.36 1.96
CA THR A 60 -11.05 24.84 1.82
C THR A 60 -11.05 23.32 1.65
N GLN A 61 -10.15 22.77 0.83
CA GLN A 61 -10.04 21.31 0.66
C GLN A 61 -9.72 20.58 1.98
N LYS A 62 -8.82 21.16 2.80
CA LYS A 62 -8.49 20.68 4.15
C LYS A 62 -9.72 20.70 5.07
N GLN A 63 -10.43 21.83 5.11
CA GLN A 63 -11.62 21.99 5.93
C GLN A 63 -12.74 21.02 5.51
N THR A 64 -12.94 20.84 4.21
CA THR A 64 -13.86 19.83 3.65
C THR A 64 -13.51 18.43 4.13
N CYS A 65 -12.23 18.04 4.11
CA CYS A 65 -11.80 16.74 4.62
C CYS A 65 -12.20 16.51 6.09
N TYR A 66 -12.03 17.52 6.96
CA TYR A 66 -12.42 17.42 8.36
C TYR A 66 -13.94 17.34 8.55
N ILE A 67 -14.69 18.14 7.80
CA ILE A 67 -16.16 18.14 7.83
C ILE A 67 -16.70 16.77 7.39
N LEU A 68 -16.21 16.23 6.28
CA LEU A 68 -16.62 14.92 5.78
C LEU A 68 -16.24 13.80 6.75
N ALA A 69 -15.07 13.85 7.39
CA ALA A 69 -14.69 12.88 8.42
C ALA A 69 -15.61 12.93 9.65
N LYS A 70 -16.15 14.11 9.99
CA LYS A 70 -17.14 14.23 11.07
C LYS A 70 -18.50 13.64 10.66
N GLN A 71 -18.92 13.85 9.42
CA GLN A 71 -20.24 13.47 8.90
C GLN A 71 -20.33 12.01 8.46
N HIS A 72 -19.21 11.39 8.08
CA HIS A 72 -19.17 10.06 7.48
C HIS A 72 -18.24 9.09 8.21
N PRO A 73 -18.40 7.77 8.02
CA PRO A 73 -17.39 6.80 8.43
C PRO A 73 -16.05 7.09 7.74
N VAL A 74 -14.95 6.95 8.49
CA VAL A 74 -13.58 7.04 7.94
C VAL A 74 -13.00 5.67 7.60
N THR A 75 -13.70 4.59 7.97
CA THR A 75 -13.34 3.21 7.69
C THR A 75 -14.45 2.50 6.92
N PRO A 76 -14.13 1.64 5.94
CA PRO A 76 -12.78 1.43 5.40
C PRO A 76 -12.26 2.67 4.64
N PRO A 77 -10.93 2.89 4.57
CA PRO A 77 -10.36 4.09 3.94
C PRO A 77 -10.74 4.23 2.45
N GLU A 78 -11.02 3.14 1.75
CA GLU A 78 -11.51 3.12 0.37
C GLU A 78 -12.86 3.81 0.23
N LEU A 79 -13.77 3.56 1.18
CA LEU A 79 -15.06 4.24 1.24
C LEU A 79 -14.85 5.74 1.51
N PHE A 80 -14.05 6.08 2.51
CA PHE A 80 -13.84 7.48 2.87
C PHE A 80 -13.16 8.28 1.75
N ALA A 81 -12.13 7.72 1.11
CA ALA A 81 -11.47 8.33 -0.04
C ALA A 81 -12.46 8.57 -1.20
N SER A 82 -13.37 7.61 -1.43
CA SER A 82 -14.42 7.74 -2.44
C SER A 82 -15.44 8.82 -2.09
N ILE A 83 -15.87 8.93 -0.83
CA ILE A 83 -16.77 10.00 -0.36
C ILE A 83 -16.13 11.37 -0.59
N VAL A 84 -14.87 11.54 -0.21
CA VAL A 84 -14.14 12.79 -0.39
C VAL A 84 -14.00 13.14 -1.88
N GLY A 85 -13.60 12.17 -2.70
CA GLY A 85 -13.44 12.39 -4.15
C GLY A 85 -14.75 12.76 -4.84
N THR A 86 -15.81 12.01 -4.56
CA THR A 86 -17.16 12.27 -5.10
C THR A 86 -17.68 13.65 -4.70
N HIS A 87 -17.47 14.07 -3.45
CA HIS A 87 -17.91 15.38 -2.99
C HIS A 87 -17.37 16.52 -3.87
N PHE A 88 -16.08 16.51 -4.24
CA PHE A 88 -15.50 17.61 -5.03
C PHE A 88 -16.07 17.67 -6.45
N ILE A 89 -16.18 16.54 -7.14
CA ILE A 89 -16.70 16.51 -8.51
C ILE A 89 -18.21 16.79 -8.58
N GLU A 90 -18.97 16.53 -7.51
CA GLU A 90 -20.41 16.85 -7.44
C GLU A 90 -20.68 18.28 -6.98
N THR A 91 -19.77 18.88 -6.19
CA THR A 91 -19.97 20.22 -5.61
C THR A 91 -19.51 21.33 -6.55
N TYR A 92 -18.44 21.11 -7.32
CA TYR A 92 -17.80 22.13 -8.14
C TYR A 92 -17.90 21.77 -9.63
N PRO A 93 -18.76 22.44 -10.42
CA PRO A 93 -18.99 22.08 -11.83
C PRO A 93 -17.76 22.16 -12.75
N HIS A 94 -16.72 22.89 -12.35
CA HIS A 94 -15.47 23.05 -13.11
C HIS A 94 -14.39 22.04 -12.68
N ILE A 95 -14.69 21.11 -11.76
CA ILE A 95 -13.76 20.09 -11.27
C ILE A 95 -14.21 18.72 -11.78
N HIS A 96 -13.40 18.11 -12.64
CA HIS A 96 -13.74 16.88 -13.35
C HIS A 96 -13.07 15.63 -12.76
N ALA A 97 -12.05 15.81 -11.92
CA ALA A 97 -11.49 14.70 -11.16
C ALA A 97 -10.96 15.10 -9.78
N ALA A 98 -11.07 14.17 -8.84
CA ALA A 98 -10.51 14.29 -7.51
C ALA A 98 -9.68 13.04 -7.17
N HIS A 99 -8.39 13.28 -6.91
CA HIS A 99 -7.42 12.28 -6.50
C HIS A 99 -7.26 12.34 -4.99
N VAL A 100 -7.62 11.26 -4.30
CA VAL A 100 -7.52 11.17 -2.84
C VAL A 100 -6.59 10.04 -2.47
N LYS A 101 -5.47 10.36 -1.83
CA LYS A 101 -4.55 9.39 -1.23
C LYS A 101 -4.71 9.41 0.28
N ILE A 102 -4.92 8.24 0.88
CA ILE A 102 -5.01 8.07 2.34
C ILE A 102 -3.92 7.10 2.77
N ILE A 103 -3.13 7.49 3.77
CA ILE A 103 -2.24 6.60 4.52
C ILE A 103 -2.86 6.42 5.90
N GLN A 104 -3.36 5.22 6.20
CA GLN A 104 -3.90 4.88 7.51
C GLN A 104 -2.78 4.32 8.40
N HIS A 105 -2.54 4.97 9.53
CA HIS A 105 -1.57 4.57 10.54
C HIS A 105 -2.17 3.50 11.46
N ARG A 106 -1.34 2.54 11.87
CA ARG A 106 -1.77 1.47 12.76
C ARG A 106 -1.87 1.94 14.21
N TRP A 107 -2.98 1.61 14.85
CA TRP A 107 -3.19 1.72 16.29
C TRP A 107 -3.76 0.40 16.81
N THR A 108 -2.88 -0.45 17.32
CA THR A 108 -3.26 -1.75 17.86
C THR A 108 -3.69 -1.60 19.30
N ARG A 109 -4.88 -2.11 19.63
CA ARG A 109 -5.41 -2.10 20.99
C ARG A 109 -4.50 -2.94 21.90
N MET A 110 -4.07 -2.36 23.01
CA MET A 110 -3.27 -3.06 24.01
C MET A 110 -4.07 -4.19 24.66
N SER A 111 -3.40 -5.27 25.05
CA SER A 111 -3.95 -6.31 25.92
C SER A 111 -3.28 -6.21 27.29
N VAL A 112 -4.06 -6.07 28.36
CA VAL A 112 -3.60 -6.02 29.76
C VAL A 112 -4.26 -7.17 30.50
N ASP A 113 -3.47 -8.00 31.18
CA ASP A 113 -3.93 -9.21 31.88
C ASP A 113 -4.78 -10.16 30.99
N GLY A 114 -4.36 -10.30 29.73
CA GLY A 114 -5.03 -11.15 28.73
C GLY A 114 -6.35 -10.59 28.19
N LYS A 115 -6.70 -9.33 28.51
CA LYS A 115 -7.94 -8.68 28.05
C LYS A 115 -7.65 -7.43 27.24
N PRO A 116 -8.40 -7.16 26.15
CA PRO A 116 -8.26 -5.92 25.40
C PRO A 116 -8.57 -4.68 26.25
N HIS A 117 -7.68 -3.69 26.23
CA HIS A 117 -7.88 -2.44 26.97
C HIS A 117 -8.94 -1.55 26.29
N PRO A 118 -9.85 -0.91 27.03
CA PRO A 118 -10.97 -0.16 26.44
C PRO A 118 -10.55 1.05 25.60
N HIS A 119 -9.38 1.66 25.85
CA HIS A 119 -8.98 2.92 25.21
C HIS A 119 -7.45 3.16 25.14
N SER A 120 -6.64 2.10 25.21
CA SER A 120 -5.17 2.23 25.10
C SER A 120 -4.65 1.46 23.88
N PHE A 121 -3.76 2.11 23.13
CA PHE A 121 -3.28 1.64 21.83
C PHE A 121 -1.77 1.88 21.70
N TYR A 122 -1.09 1.07 20.89
CA TYR A 122 0.31 1.26 20.51
C TYR A 122 0.49 1.08 19.00
N ARG A 123 1.62 1.57 18.47
CA ARG A 123 2.02 1.31 17.08
C ARG A 123 2.87 0.04 17.03
N ASP A 124 2.36 -0.98 16.37
CA ASP A 124 2.99 -2.31 16.25
C ASP A 124 3.76 -2.46 14.93
N GLY A 125 4.70 -1.54 14.70
CA GLY A 125 5.49 -1.45 13.48
C GLY A 125 5.11 -0.26 12.60
N GLU A 126 5.85 -0.11 11.50
CA GLU A 126 5.70 1.00 10.54
C GLU A 126 4.77 0.66 9.36
N GLU A 127 4.22 -0.56 9.33
CA GLU A 127 3.26 -1.02 8.32
C GLU A 127 2.08 -0.05 8.25
N VAL A 128 1.70 0.35 7.03
CA VAL A 128 0.55 1.22 6.78
C VAL A 128 -0.37 0.62 5.71
N ARG A 129 -1.66 0.92 5.82
CA ARG A 129 -2.63 0.70 4.75
C ARG A 129 -2.75 1.98 3.93
N VAL A 130 -2.54 1.88 2.62
CA VAL A 130 -2.64 3.03 1.71
C VAL A 130 -3.78 2.82 0.73
N VAL A 131 -4.54 3.88 0.46
CA VAL A 131 -5.59 3.90 -0.56
C VAL A 131 -5.31 5.05 -1.51
N GLU A 132 -5.46 4.80 -2.80
CA GLU A 132 -5.45 5.78 -3.87
C GLU A 132 -6.79 5.70 -4.60
N SER A 133 -7.61 6.74 -4.47
CA SER A 133 -8.90 6.90 -5.13
C SER A 133 -8.83 7.99 -6.18
N VAL A 134 -9.42 7.74 -7.34
CA VAL A 134 -9.64 8.75 -8.38
C VAL A 134 -11.10 8.71 -8.78
N ALA A 135 -11.87 9.70 -8.34
CA ALA A 135 -13.22 9.94 -8.82
C ALA A 135 -13.14 10.85 -10.05
N ARG A 136 -13.73 10.42 -11.18
CA ARG A 136 -13.81 11.17 -12.43
C ARG A 136 -15.27 11.36 -12.83
N GLU A 137 -15.63 12.59 -13.16
CA GLU A 137 -16.96 12.93 -13.66
C GLU A 137 -17.29 12.09 -14.90
N GLY A 138 -18.47 11.47 -14.93
CA GLY A 138 -18.92 10.63 -16.05
C GLY A 138 -18.23 9.26 -16.20
N GLU A 139 -17.08 9.02 -15.57
CA GLU A 139 -16.31 7.77 -15.73
C GLU A 139 -16.43 6.81 -14.54
N GLY A 140 -16.58 7.34 -13.32
CA GLY A 140 -16.70 6.57 -12.08
C GLY A 140 -15.51 6.74 -11.12
N ILE A 141 -15.25 5.71 -10.31
CA ILE A 141 -14.26 5.73 -9.23
C ILE A 141 -13.27 4.57 -9.43
N SER A 142 -12.02 4.92 -9.70
CA SER A 142 -10.89 3.98 -9.72
C SER A 142 -10.27 3.90 -8.33
N LEU A 143 -10.15 2.70 -7.79
CA LEU A 143 -9.54 2.46 -6.47
C LEU A 143 -8.32 1.54 -6.59
N ARG A 144 -7.28 1.89 -5.84
CA ARG A 144 -6.14 1.01 -5.53
C ARG A 144 -5.91 1.01 -4.02
N SER A 145 -5.75 -0.16 -3.44
CA SER A 145 -5.37 -0.30 -2.04
C SER A 145 -3.99 -0.95 -1.95
N LYS A 146 -3.27 -0.67 -0.88
CA LYS A 146 -1.92 -1.18 -0.66
C LYS A 146 -1.62 -1.48 0.80
N ILE A 147 -0.67 -2.38 1.00
CA ILE A 147 0.16 -2.49 2.19
C ILE A 147 1.52 -1.90 1.83
N GLU A 148 2.04 -1.00 2.65
CA GLU A 148 3.42 -0.49 2.54
C GLU A 148 4.14 -0.67 3.88
N LYS A 149 5.47 -0.73 3.85
CA LYS A 149 6.34 -0.80 5.04
C LYS A 149 6.18 -2.05 5.92
N LEU A 150 5.62 -3.14 5.38
CA LEU A 150 5.58 -4.41 6.09
C LEU A 150 6.96 -5.09 6.03
N LEU A 151 7.79 -4.89 7.05
CA LEU A 151 9.13 -5.46 7.13
C LEU A 151 9.07 -6.92 7.59
N VAL A 152 9.65 -7.83 6.79
CA VAL A 152 9.72 -9.27 7.08
C VAL A 152 11.12 -9.82 6.86
N LEU A 153 11.44 -10.91 7.56
CA LEU A 153 12.69 -11.65 7.42
C LEU A 153 12.43 -13.15 7.63
N LYS A 154 13.03 -13.99 6.78
CA LYS A 154 13.21 -15.42 7.04
C LYS A 154 14.69 -15.76 7.01
N SER A 155 15.13 -16.56 7.98
CA SER A 155 16.54 -16.86 8.22
C SER A 155 17.10 -18.00 7.36
N THR A 156 16.22 -18.78 6.72
CA THR A 156 16.52 -19.91 5.83
C THR A 156 15.32 -20.13 4.91
N GLY A 157 15.34 -21.16 4.05
CA GLY A 157 14.26 -21.49 3.13
C GLY A 157 14.13 -20.47 1.98
N SER A 158 15.26 -19.91 1.58
CA SER A 158 15.43 -19.04 0.42
C SER A 158 16.74 -19.41 -0.26
N ALA A 159 16.71 -19.42 -1.59
CA ALA A 159 17.81 -19.78 -2.45
C ALA A 159 17.94 -18.78 -3.61
N PHE A 160 19.06 -18.84 -4.32
CA PHE A 160 19.26 -18.17 -5.59
C PHE A 160 20.40 -18.83 -6.37
N TYR A 161 20.02 -19.55 -7.42
CA TYR A 161 20.91 -20.31 -8.29
C TYR A 161 20.31 -20.37 -9.70
N GLY A 162 21.08 -20.80 -10.69
CA GLY A 162 20.67 -20.91 -12.09
C GLY A 162 20.48 -19.57 -12.78
N PHE A 163 20.99 -18.47 -12.21
CA PHE A 163 20.97 -17.17 -12.86
C PHE A 163 22.04 -17.09 -13.98
N HIS A 164 21.81 -16.18 -14.94
CA HIS A 164 22.73 -15.98 -16.05
C HIS A 164 24.14 -15.60 -15.55
N ARG A 165 25.17 -16.10 -16.24
CA ARG A 165 26.57 -15.84 -15.90
C ARG A 165 27.31 -15.35 -17.12
N ASP A 166 28.02 -14.25 -16.94
CA ASP A 166 28.85 -13.57 -17.92
C ASP A 166 30.12 -13.02 -17.25
N GLU A 167 30.92 -12.25 -17.97
CA GLU A 167 32.15 -11.62 -17.50
C GLU A 167 31.95 -10.60 -16.35
N TYR A 168 30.71 -10.20 -16.05
CA TYR A 168 30.37 -9.26 -14.97
C TYR A 168 29.89 -9.98 -13.70
N THR A 169 29.76 -11.30 -13.74
CA THR A 169 29.12 -12.08 -12.66
C THR A 169 30.10 -12.55 -11.60
N GLN A 170 30.17 -11.83 -10.47
CA GLN A 170 30.95 -12.26 -9.28
C GLN A 170 30.10 -13.05 -8.25
N LEU A 171 28.79 -12.89 -8.26
CA LEU A 171 27.90 -13.47 -7.25
C LEU A 171 27.97 -15.02 -7.27
N PRO A 172 28.27 -15.68 -6.13
CA PRO A 172 28.14 -17.13 -6.01
C PRO A 172 26.67 -17.54 -5.95
N GLU A 173 26.38 -18.73 -6.43
CA GLU A 173 25.08 -19.36 -6.22
C GLU A 173 24.92 -19.76 -4.76
N THR A 174 23.68 -19.75 -4.27
CA THR A 174 23.36 -20.24 -2.93
C THR A 174 22.05 -21.03 -2.92
N TRP A 175 22.04 -22.09 -2.12
CA TRP A 175 20.87 -22.93 -1.85
C TRP A 175 20.23 -22.65 -0.49
N ASP A 176 20.87 -21.83 0.34
CA ASP A 176 20.32 -21.37 1.61
C ASP A 176 20.85 -19.97 1.93
N ARG A 177 19.94 -19.02 2.16
CA ARG A 177 20.27 -17.64 2.51
C ARG A 177 19.16 -16.99 3.32
N ILE A 178 19.53 -15.93 4.02
CA ILE A 178 18.56 -14.99 4.60
C ILE A 178 17.83 -14.27 3.46
N LEU A 179 16.52 -14.07 3.63
CA LEU A 179 15.73 -13.17 2.80
C LEU A 179 15.00 -12.17 3.70
N SER A 180 15.21 -10.88 3.45
CA SER A 180 14.46 -9.81 4.08
C SER A 180 13.97 -8.82 3.03
N THR A 181 12.75 -8.33 3.23
CA THR A 181 12.13 -7.32 2.37
C THR A 181 11.22 -6.42 3.18
N GLU A 182 11.05 -5.20 2.71
CA GLU A 182 9.99 -4.30 3.14
C GLU A 182 8.89 -4.36 2.08
N VAL A 183 7.78 -5.02 2.40
CA VAL A 183 6.74 -5.33 1.41
C VAL A 183 5.95 -4.08 1.06
N GLU A 184 5.92 -3.78 -0.24
CA GLU A 184 4.87 -2.99 -0.87
C GLU A 184 4.03 -3.92 -1.73
N ALA A 185 2.75 -4.08 -1.37
CA ALA A 185 1.79 -4.91 -2.08
C ALA A 185 0.57 -4.06 -2.41
N GLY A 186 0.25 -3.91 -3.70
CA GLY A 186 -0.88 -3.15 -4.18
C GLY A 186 -1.88 -4.00 -4.93
N TRP A 187 -3.15 -3.60 -4.89
CA TRP A 187 -4.19 -4.20 -5.70
C TRP A 187 -5.16 -3.16 -6.26
N LYS A 188 -5.43 -3.31 -7.55
CA LYS A 188 -6.37 -2.47 -8.29
C LYS A 188 -7.74 -3.13 -8.28
N TRP A 189 -8.71 -2.41 -7.75
CA TRP A 189 -10.11 -2.83 -7.79
C TRP A 189 -10.68 -2.63 -9.19
N LYS A 190 -11.74 -3.39 -9.50
CA LYS A 190 -12.59 -3.07 -10.65
C LYS A 190 -13.05 -1.61 -10.59
N LEU A 191 -13.30 -1.02 -11.76
CA LEU A 191 -13.90 0.30 -11.84
C LEU A 191 -15.30 0.28 -11.22
N PHE A 192 -15.57 1.18 -10.27
CA PHE A 192 -16.91 1.38 -9.71
C PHE A 192 -17.59 2.53 -10.44
N LYS A 193 -18.84 2.37 -10.88
CA LYS A 193 -19.55 3.41 -11.63
C LYS A 193 -20.09 4.55 -10.76
N SER A 194 -20.22 4.32 -9.46
CA SER A 194 -20.72 5.35 -8.54
C SER A 194 -20.26 5.10 -7.11
N LEU A 195 -20.42 6.11 -6.25
CA LEU A 195 -20.24 5.98 -4.81
C LEU A 195 -21.16 4.91 -4.20
N ASN A 196 -22.34 4.68 -4.78
CA ASN A 196 -23.27 3.64 -4.30
C ASN A 196 -22.72 2.23 -4.53
N GLU A 197 -22.04 1.98 -5.65
CA GLU A 197 -21.38 0.70 -5.88
C GLU A 197 -20.22 0.47 -4.91
N VAL A 198 -19.45 1.53 -4.58
CA VAL A 198 -18.41 1.46 -3.55
C VAL A 198 -19.00 1.14 -2.18
N LYS A 199 -20.09 1.83 -1.79
CA LYS A 199 -20.81 1.56 -0.53
C LYS A 199 -21.33 0.12 -0.45
N ALA A 200 -21.86 -0.42 -1.54
CA ALA A 200 -22.42 -1.76 -1.59
C ALA A 200 -21.38 -2.86 -1.33
N VAL A 201 -20.09 -2.59 -1.60
CA VAL A 201 -19.00 -3.54 -1.36
C VAL A 201 -18.11 -3.14 -0.19
N ALA A 202 -18.48 -2.14 0.62
CA ALA A 202 -17.61 -1.61 1.67
C ALA A 202 -17.00 -2.68 2.59
N PRO A 203 -17.73 -3.71 3.07
CA PRO A 203 -17.15 -4.77 3.89
C PRO A 203 -16.03 -5.56 3.19
N LYS A 204 -16.03 -5.63 1.85
CA LYS A 204 -15.04 -6.36 1.06
C LYS A 204 -13.66 -5.71 1.05
N PHE A 205 -13.55 -4.42 1.35
CA PHE A 205 -12.26 -3.73 1.41
C PHE A 205 -11.39 -4.25 2.55
N ASP A 206 -11.97 -4.39 3.75
CA ASP A 206 -11.25 -4.93 4.90
C ASP A 206 -10.94 -6.41 4.73
N GLU A 207 -11.91 -7.21 4.24
CA GLU A 207 -11.69 -8.63 3.91
C GLU A 207 -10.50 -8.81 2.95
N ALA A 208 -10.42 -8.00 1.88
CA ALA A 208 -9.34 -8.07 0.91
C ALA A 208 -7.98 -7.65 1.49
N TRP A 209 -7.96 -6.61 2.32
CA TRP A 209 -6.73 -6.18 2.99
C TRP A 209 -6.20 -7.27 3.94
N HIS A 210 -7.08 -7.89 4.73
CA HIS A 210 -6.72 -9.00 5.61
C HIS A 210 -6.22 -10.21 4.81
N ALA A 211 -6.94 -10.60 3.75
CA ALA A 211 -6.54 -11.70 2.88
C ALA A 211 -5.17 -11.45 2.23
N ALA A 212 -4.94 -10.25 1.68
CA ALA A 212 -3.66 -9.90 1.07
C ALA A 212 -2.51 -9.97 2.08
N ARG A 213 -2.71 -9.43 3.28
CA ARG A 213 -1.70 -9.47 4.35
C ARG A 213 -1.42 -10.89 4.82
N GLU A 214 -2.45 -11.70 5.03
CA GLU A 214 -2.32 -13.11 5.45
C GLU A 214 -1.60 -13.95 4.38
N ILE A 215 -2.03 -13.86 3.12
CA ILE A 215 -1.40 -14.55 1.99
C ILE A 215 0.07 -14.15 1.86
N THR A 216 0.38 -12.87 2.02
CA THR A 216 1.77 -12.37 2.01
C THR A 216 2.60 -13.06 3.10
N LEU A 217 2.15 -12.98 4.35
CA LEU A 217 2.90 -13.52 5.48
C LEU A 217 3.03 -15.04 5.41
N GLN A 218 1.93 -15.72 5.08
CA GLN A 218 1.91 -17.17 4.97
C GLN A 218 2.81 -17.65 3.84
N THR A 219 2.68 -17.10 2.64
CA THR A 219 3.51 -17.49 1.48
C THR A 219 4.98 -17.17 1.73
N PHE A 220 5.29 -16.00 2.31
CA PHE A 220 6.66 -15.66 2.66
C PHE A 220 7.27 -16.65 3.64
N ALA A 221 6.51 -17.06 4.67
CA ALA A 221 6.98 -18.00 5.68
C ALA A 221 7.16 -19.42 5.13
N THR A 222 6.19 -19.92 4.37
CA THR A 222 6.11 -21.35 4.00
C THR A 222 6.76 -21.69 2.65
N ASP A 223 6.92 -20.72 1.75
CA ASP A 223 7.54 -20.98 0.44
C ASP A 223 9.05 -21.25 0.61
N ASN A 224 9.54 -22.36 0.06
CA ASN A 224 10.97 -22.56 -0.12
C ASN A 224 11.39 -21.77 -1.37
N SER A 225 11.80 -20.51 -1.14
CA SER A 225 11.86 -19.48 -2.18
C SER A 225 13.02 -19.74 -3.14
N ALA A 226 12.71 -19.99 -4.42
CA ALA A 226 13.74 -20.08 -5.47
C ALA A 226 14.28 -18.70 -5.89
N SER A 227 13.44 -17.66 -5.74
CA SER A 227 13.77 -16.25 -6.00
C SER A 227 12.64 -15.36 -5.49
N VAL A 228 12.94 -14.06 -5.28
CA VAL A 228 11.92 -13.06 -4.91
C VAL A 228 10.80 -13.01 -5.96
N GLN A 229 11.16 -13.08 -7.24
CA GLN A 229 10.25 -13.08 -8.39
C GLN A 229 9.21 -14.20 -8.31
N ASN A 230 9.65 -15.43 -7.99
CA ASN A 230 8.75 -16.57 -7.94
C ASN A 230 7.79 -16.48 -6.74
N THR A 231 8.33 -16.13 -5.58
CA THR A 231 7.53 -16.03 -4.34
C THR A 231 6.50 -14.90 -4.43
N MET A 232 6.87 -13.72 -4.94
CA MET A 232 5.91 -12.61 -5.11
C MET A 232 4.82 -12.93 -6.14
N TYR A 233 5.15 -13.66 -7.22
CA TYR A 233 4.14 -14.10 -8.18
C TYR A 233 3.10 -15.02 -7.54
N LYS A 234 3.54 -15.97 -6.69
CA LYS A 234 2.63 -16.86 -5.94
C LYS A 234 1.71 -16.07 -5.02
N MET A 235 2.19 -15.00 -4.39
CA MET A 235 1.35 -14.11 -3.56
C MET A 235 0.29 -13.43 -4.42
N CYS A 236 0.69 -12.83 -5.55
CA CYS A 236 -0.24 -12.19 -6.48
C CYS A 236 -1.34 -13.13 -6.96
N ASP A 237 -0.97 -14.34 -7.39
CA ASP A 237 -1.91 -15.35 -7.91
C ASP A 237 -2.94 -15.77 -6.84
N GLN A 238 -2.49 -16.01 -5.62
CA GLN A 238 -3.37 -16.34 -4.48
C GLN A 238 -4.31 -15.19 -4.11
N ILE A 239 -3.84 -13.94 -4.11
CA ILE A 239 -4.68 -12.76 -3.81
C ILE A 239 -5.75 -12.60 -4.90
N LEU A 240 -5.39 -12.71 -6.17
CA LEU A 240 -6.34 -12.69 -7.28
C LEU A 240 -7.37 -13.82 -7.14
N ALA A 241 -6.96 -15.04 -6.79
CA ALA A 241 -7.88 -16.15 -6.58
C ALA A 241 -8.87 -15.89 -5.43
N SER A 242 -8.41 -15.27 -4.34
CA SER A 242 -9.19 -14.99 -3.13
C SER A 242 -10.21 -13.86 -3.31
N VAL A 243 -9.83 -12.77 -3.99
CA VAL A 243 -10.65 -11.55 -4.06
C VAL A 243 -11.08 -11.26 -5.50
N ARG A 244 -12.30 -11.68 -5.85
CA ARG A 244 -12.83 -11.57 -7.23
C ARG A 244 -13.00 -10.13 -7.77
N LEU A 245 -13.11 -9.13 -6.89
CA LEU A 245 -13.31 -7.72 -7.27
C LEU A 245 -12.00 -7.01 -7.67
N ILE A 246 -10.85 -7.70 -7.54
CA ILE A 246 -9.54 -7.18 -7.91
C ILE A 246 -9.20 -7.61 -9.34
N ASP A 247 -8.76 -6.65 -10.15
CA ASP A 247 -8.36 -6.84 -11.55
C ASP A 247 -6.86 -7.13 -11.67
N ALA A 248 -6.04 -6.52 -10.81
CA ALA A 248 -4.60 -6.64 -10.82
C ALA A 248 -4.01 -6.57 -9.40
N VAL A 249 -2.92 -7.30 -9.18
CA VAL A 249 -2.09 -7.24 -7.96
C VAL A 249 -0.66 -6.92 -8.36
N ASP A 250 -0.03 -6.00 -7.66
CA ASP A 250 1.35 -5.57 -7.89
C ASP A 250 2.17 -5.67 -6.60
N TYR A 251 3.45 -5.98 -6.74
CA TYR A 251 4.39 -5.97 -5.62
C TYR A 251 5.67 -5.23 -6.02
N SER A 252 6.27 -4.55 -5.05
CA SER A 252 7.58 -3.93 -5.13
C SER A 252 8.38 -4.35 -3.90
N LEU A 253 9.39 -5.19 -4.10
CA LEU A 253 10.13 -5.86 -3.03
C LEU A 253 11.63 -5.55 -3.13
N PRO A 254 12.17 -4.71 -2.23
CA PRO A 254 13.60 -4.57 -2.08
C PRO A 254 14.20 -5.81 -1.43
N ASN A 255 15.21 -6.42 -2.05
CA ASN A 255 15.99 -7.45 -1.39
C ASN A 255 17.01 -6.80 -0.43
N LYS A 256 16.68 -6.78 0.87
CA LYS A 256 17.49 -6.18 1.93
C LYS A 256 18.54 -7.21 2.37
N HIS A 257 19.79 -6.98 1.97
CA HIS A 257 20.84 -7.99 2.07
C HIS A 257 21.41 -8.16 3.48
N TYR A 258 21.76 -9.40 3.80
CA TYR A 258 22.50 -9.81 4.99
C TYR A 258 23.72 -10.60 4.51
N PHE A 259 24.89 -9.98 4.51
CA PHE A 259 26.11 -10.61 4.01
C PHE A 259 26.77 -11.45 5.11
N GLU A 260 27.24 -12.64 4.74
CA GLU A 260 28.15 -13.41 5.59
C GLU A 260 29.45 -12.62 5.82
N ILE A 261 30.07 -12.85 6.97
CA ILE A 261 31.34 -12.20 7.33
C ILE A 261 32.40 -13.30 7.47
N ASP A 262 33.41 -13.27 6.60
CA ASP A 262 34.57 -14.15 6.74
C ASP A 262 35.42 -13.71 7.95
N LEU A 263 35.48 -14.59 8.96
CA LEU A 263 36.26 -14.40 10.18
C LEU A 263 37.45 -15.36 10.28
N SER A 264 37.76 -16.11 9.21
CA SER A 264 38.85 -17.11 9.18
C SER A 264 40.22 -16.50 9.50
N TRP A 265 40.41 -15.21 9.17
CA TRP A 265 41.60 -14.44 9.50
C TRP A 265 41.85 -14.32 11.02
N HIS A 266 40.81 -14.40 11.85
CA HIS A 266 40.93 -14.38 13.29
C HIS A 266 40.95 -15.81 13.83
N LYS A 267 42.16 -16.38 13.94
CA LYS A 267 42.39 -17.71 14.56
C LYS A 267 41.61 -18.86 13.89
N GLY A 268 41.29 -18.74 12.60
CA GLY A 268 40.58 -19.80 11.86
C GLY A 268 39.10 -19.95 12.22
N LEU A 269 38.45 -18.91 12.76
CA LEU A 269 37.02 -18.95 13.06
C LEU A 269 36.19 -19.21 11.79
N LYS A 270 35.20 -20.10 11.90
CA LYS A 270 34.27 -20.42 10.82
C LYS A 270 32.98 -19.64 11.01
N ASN A 271 32.59 -18.86 9.99
CA ASN A 271 31.36 -18.06 10.00
C ASN A 271 30.78 -17.87 8.58
N THR A 272 30.99 -18.85 7.70
CA THR A 272 30.49 -18.83 6.32
C THR A 272 29.81 -20.15 5.97
N GLY A 273 28.89 -20.13 5.00
CA GLY A 273 28.10 -21.31 4.61
C GLY A 273 27.37 -21.92 5.80
N LYS A 274 27.52 -23.24 6.02
CA LYS A 274 26.84 -23.96 7.12
C LYS A 274 27.22 -23.48 8.54
N ASP A 275 28.37 -22.81 8.68
CA ASP A 275 28.88 -22.33 9.97
C ASP A 275 28.48 -20.85 10.20
N ALA A 276 27.78 -20.21 9.25
CA ALA A 276 27.43 -18.79 9.32
C ALA A 276 26.37 -18.49 10.38
N THR A 277 26.76 -17.71 11.39
CA THR A 277 25.88 -17.29 12.50
C THR A 277 25.88 -15.77 12.71
N VAL A 278 26.88 -15.06 12.20
CA VAL A 278 27.01 -13.60 12.28
C VAL A 278 27.02 -13.00 10.87
N TYR A 279 26.12 -12.05 10.63
CA TYR A 279 25.89 -11.42 9.34
C TYR A 279 25.99 -9.89 9.47
N ALA A 280 26.35 -9.21 8.38
CA ALA A 280 26.31 -7.76 8.27
C ALA A 280 25.06 -7.34 7.47
N PRO A 281 24.03 -6.76 8.11
CA PRO A 281 22.91 -6.15 7.39
C PRO A 281 23.41 -4.97 6.56
N GLN A 282 23.03 -4.92 5.29
CA GLN A 282 23.43 -3.84 4.39
C GLN A 282 22.30 -2.82 4.28
N SER A 283 22.60 -1.55 4.60
CA SER A 283 21.63 -0.47 4.38
C SER A 283 21.43 -0.21 2.89
N ASN A 284 22.51 -0.26 2.11
CA ASN A 284 22.56 -0.03 0.67
C ASN A 284 23.75 -0.79 0.05
N PRO A 285 23.74 -1.10 -1.27
CA PRO A 285 22.60 -1.05 -2.17
C PRO A 285 21.62 -2.22 -1.92
N ASN A 286 20.45 -2.20 -2.55
CA ASN A 286 19.50 -3.31 -2.52
C ASN A 286 19.10 -3.72 -3.95
N GLY A 287 18.78 -5.00 -4.14
CA GLY A 287 18.02 -5.40 -5.32
C GLY A 287 16.60 -4.83 -5.21
N LEU A 288 15.96 -4.49 -6.33
CA LEU A 288 14.55 -4.10 -6.35
C LEU A 288 13.82 -4.94 -7.39
N ILE A 289 12.83 -5.71 -6.95
CA ILE A 289 12.06 -6.62 -7.80
C ILE A 289 10.62 -6.15 -7.82
N GLN A 290 10.05 -6.03 -9.01
CA GLN A 290 8.68 -5.56 -9.21
C GLN A 290 7.92 -6.47 -10.17
N CYS A 291 6.63 -6.66 -9.91
CA CYS A 291 5.73 -7.29 -10.88
C CYS A 291 4.31 -6.76 -10.75
N THR A 292 3.53 -6.91 -11.82
CA THR A 292 2.08 -6.74 -11.82
C THR A 292 1.48 -7.97 -12.47
N VAL A 293 0.52 -8.60 -11.81
CA VAL A 293 -0.19 -9.79 -12.28
C VAL A 293 -1.66 -9.45 -12.43
N THR A 294 -2.22 -9.77 -13.58
CA THR A 294 -3.66 -9.66 -13.85
C THR A 294 -4.25 -11.05 -14.06
N ARG A 295 -5.58 -11.14 -14.03
CA ARG A 295 -6.26 -12.36 -14.45
C ARG A 295 -5.99 -12.63 -15.93
N LYS A 296 -5.87 -13.91 -16.29
CA LYS A 296 -5.83 -14.31 -17.71
C LYS A 296 -7.16 -13.93 -18.36
N GLU A 297 -7.12 -13.18 -19.44
CA GLU A 297 -8.30 -13.01 -20.27
C GLU A 297 -8.74 -14.39 -20.82
N PRO A 298 -10.06 -14.66 -20.89
CA PRO A 298 -10.51 -15.86 -21.55
C PRO A 298 -10.01 -15.82 -22.99
N LYS A 299 -9.18 -16.80 -23.38
CA LYS A 299 -8.73 -16.93 -24.77
C LYS A 299 -9.97 -16.93 -25.66
N THR A 300 -10.16 -15.87 -26.42
CA THR A 300 -11.12 -15.85 -27.51
C THR A 300 -10.66 -16.95 -28.45
N LYS A 301 -11.44 -18.03 -28.56
CA LYS A 301 -11.21 -19.03 -29.61
C LYS A 301 -11.46 -18.31 -30.92
N LEU A 302 -10.38 -17.99 -31.63
CA LEU A 302 -10.41 -17.70 -33.07
C LEU A 302 -10.93 -18.93 -33.81
#